data_AF-A0AA42YWJ2-F1
#
_entry.id   AF-A0AA42YWJ2-F1
#
_cell.length_a   1.000
_cell.length_b   1.000
_cell.length_c   1.000
_cell.angle_alpha   90.00
_cell.angle_beta   90.00
_cell.angle_gamma   90.00
#
_symmetry.space_group_name_H-M   'P 1'
#
loop_
_entity.id
_entity.type
_entity.pdbx_description
1 polymer ?
#
loop_
_entity_poly.entity_id
_entity_poly.type
_entity_poly.pdbx_seq_one_letter_code
_entity_poly.pdbx_strand_id
1 'polypeptide(L)'
;MGIDQKLGELANALEARGADELRVQVVRRAREFKRSWVMMAEALVEVRNREAYVKWGYDDFYSYCSLELHIKRATADKLTGSYIALKRHAPAILKRDGLTERIPTCDAVDYFAKALQRGDRDDAIEPRAVDEDVVDELRHAVFEEGAPVTELRKRFNPVFHPKPEGAEQIEEIRRAMTTARRLEKLIEEIDGLHRPTVRATLDSLEALREDLTDLLERTKATFARTG
;
A
#
# COMPACT_ATOMS: atom_id res chain seq x y z
N MET A 1 6.65 -27.49 19.34
CA MET A 1 6.71 -28.04 17.97
C MET A 1 5.79 -27.25 17.07
N GLY A 2 6.35 -26.57 16.07
CA GLY A 2 5.64 -25.66 15.17
C GLY A 2 4.68 -26.37 14.21
N ILE A 3 3.69 -25.66 13.68
CA ILE A 3 2.66 -26.21 12.79
C ILE A 3 3.24 -26.60 11.42
N ASP A 4 4.30 -25.96 10.92
CA ASP A 4 4.99 -26.41 9.69
C ASP A 4 5.79 -27.67 9.87
N GLN A 5 6.57 -27.74 10.94
CA GLN A 5 7.25 -28.97 11.30
C GLN A 5 6.20 -30.06 11.48
N LYS A 6 5.04 -29.76 12.10
CA LYS A 6 3.90 -30.68 12.14
C LYS A 6 3.32 -30.99 10.76
N LEU A 7 3.18 -30.05 9.81
CA LEU A 7 2.60 -30.33 8.49
C LEU A 7 3.60 -31.05 7.57
N GLY A 8 4.89 -30.74 7.64
CA GLY A 8 5.96 -31.46 6.97
C GLY A 8 6.16 -32.85 7.56
N GLU A 9 6.24 -32.98 8.89
CA GLU A 9 6.25 -34.27 9.59
C GLU A 9 4.94 -35.01 9.38
N LEU A 10 3.79 -34.34 9.29
CA LEU A 10 2.51 -34.96 8.97
C LEU A 10 2.51 -35.46 7.53
N ALA A 11 2.99 -34.69 6.55
CA ALA A 11 3.13 -35.14 5.18
C ALA A 11 4.05 -36.37 5.10
N ASN A 12 5.23 -36.29 5.73
CA ASN A 12 6.20 -37.39 5.76
C ASN A 12 5.66 -38.62 6.53
N ALA A 13 4.96 -38.43 7.63
CA ALA A 13 4.36 -39.50 8.42
C ALA A 13 3.14 -40.11 7.73
N LEU A 14 2.36 -39.32 7.00
CA LEU A 14 1.26 -39.81 6.16
C LEU A 14 1.83 -40.65 5.00
N GLU A 15 2.88 -40.19 4.33
CA GLU A 15 3.56 -40.98 3.29
C GLU A 15 4.16 -42.27 3.86
N ALA A 16 4.88 -42.19 4.98
CA ALA A 16 5.49 -43.37 5.61
C ALA A 16 4.46 -44.40 6.09
N ARG A 17 3.22 -43.99 6.35
CA ARG A 17 2.11 -44.87 6.76
C ARG A 17 1.25 -45.34 5.59
N GLY A 18 1.62 -45.00 4.35
CA GLY A 18 0.84 -45.33 3.15
C GLY A 18 -0.55 -44.68 3.16
N ALA A 19 -0.69 -43.50 3.77
CA ALA A 19 -1.94 -42.76 3.75
C ALA A 19 -2.29 -42.30 2.34
N ASP A 20 -3.58 -42.00 2.14
CA ASP A 20 -4.12 -41.47 0.91
C ASP A 20 -3.28 -40.33 0.31
N GLU A 21 -2.92 -40.45 -0.97
CA GLU A 21 -2.03 -39.52 -1.68
C GLU A 21 -2.62 -38.11 -1.76
N LEU A 22 -3.94 -37.99 -1.92
CA LEU A 22 -4.61 -36.69 -1.96
C LEU A 22 -4.44 -35.96 -0.62
N ARG A 23 -4.56 -36.69 0.49
CA ARG A 23 -4.33 -36.13 1.84
C ARG A 23 -2.90 -35.60 2.01
N VAL A 24 -1.88 -36.33 1.56
CA VAL A 24 -0.48 -35.87 1.58
C VAL A 24 -0.32 -34.60 0.75
N GLN A 25 -0.89 -34.59 -0.47
CA GLN A 25 -0.78 -33.44 -1.37
C GLN A 25 -1.45 -32.19 -0.82
N VAL A 26 -2.63 -32.30 -0.17
CA VAL A 26 -3.32 -31.16 0.44
C VAL A 26 -2.45 -30.52 1.53
N VAL A 27 -1.79 -31.33 2.35
CA VAL A 27 -0.89 -30.85 3.41
C VAL A 27 0.31 -30.11 2.81
N ARG A 28 0.92 -30.63 1.74
CA ARG A 28 2.02 -29.96 1.01
C ARG A 28 1.59 -28.63 0.39
N ARG A 29 0.44 -28.60 -0.29
CA ARG A 29 -0.09 -27.38 -0.90
C ARG A 29 -0.46 -26.32 0.13
N ALA A 30 -1.01 -26.73 1.28
CA ALA A 30 -1.32 -25.82 2.38
C ALA A 30 -0.06 -25.11 2.91
N ARG A 31 1.07 -25.83 2.97
CA ARG A 31 2.38 -25.28 3.33
C ARG A 31 2.90 -24.28 2.28
N GLU A 32 2.90 -24.68 1.01
CA GLU A 32 3.35 -23.83 -0.11
C GLU A 32 2.53 -22.55 -0.23
N PHE A 33 1.21 -22.64 -0.07
CA PHE A 33 0.30 -21.50 -0.20
C PHE A 33 0.65 -20.36 0.77
N LYS A 34 1.09 -20.67 2.00
CA LYS A 34 1.47 -19.66 3.01
C LYS A 34 2.74 -18.88 2.64
N ARG A 35 3.57 -19.44 1.75
CA ARG A 35 4.81 -18.84 1.23
C ARG A 35 4.67 -18.34 -0.20
N SER A 36 3.49 -18.49 -0.80
CA SER A 36 3.24 -18.32 -2.24
C SER A 36 3.76 -17.00 -2.81
N TRP A 37 3.50 -15.88 -2.14
CA TRP A 37 3.96 -14.58 -2.63
C TRP A 37 5.49 -14.44 -2.56
N VAL A 38 6.13 -14.98 -1.52
CA VAL A 38 7.60 -14.93 -1.34
C VAL A 38 8.27 -15.74 -2.45
N MET A 39 7.76 -16.95 -2.73
CA MET A 39 8.28 -17.81 -3.80
C MET A 39 8.13 -17.15 -5.17
N MET A 40 6.97 -16.55 -5.43
CA MET A 40 6.75 -15.83 -6.69
C MET A 40 7.68 -14.61 -6.81
N ALA A 41 7.83 -13.83 -5.73
CA ALA A 41 8.69 -12.66 -5.73
C ALA A 41 10.17 -13.01 -5.90
N GLU A 42 10.64 -14.09 -5.27
CA GLU A 42 11.98 -14.63 -5.45
C GLU A 42 12.25 -15.00 -6.91
N ALA A 43 11.33 -15.75 -7.53
CA ALA A 43 11.43 -16.13 -8.94
C ALA A 43 11.46 -14.90 -9.86
N LEU A 44 10.59 -13.91 -9.62
CA LEU A 44 10.58 -12.66 -10.39
C LEU A 44 11.87 -11.85 -10.22
N VAL A 45 12.43 -11.78 -9.02
CA VAL A 45 13.73 -11.12 -8.77
C VAL A 45 14.84 -11.85 -9.53
N GLU A 46 14.84 -13.18 -9.56
CA GLU A 46 15.85 -13.95 -10.28
C GLU A 46 15.75 -13.75 -11.80
N VAL A 47 14.52 -13.78 -12.35
CA VAL A 47 14.27 -13.48 -13.76
C VAL A 47 14.78 -12.09 -14.12
N ARG A 48 14.50 -11.09 -13.27
CA ARG A 48 14.95 -9.71 -13.48
C ARG A 48 16.48 -9.61 -13.40
N ASN A 49 17.11 -10.16 -12.37
CA ASN A 49 18.56 -10.05 -12.14
C ASN A 49 19.38 -10.77 -13.22
N ARG A 50 18.87 -11.87 -13.77
CA ARG A 50 19.52 -12.62 -14.86
C ARG A 50 19.15 -12.11 -16.26
N GLU A 51 18.25 -11.13 -16.35
CA GLU A 51 17.65 -10.68 -17.60
C GLU A 51 17.12 -11.85 -18.45
N ALA A 52 16.57 -12.89 -17.78
CA ALA A 52 16.20 -14.14 -18.44
C ALA A 52 15.11 -13.93 -19.52
N TYR A 53 14.27 -12.91 -19.32
CA TYR A 53 13.23 -12.49 -20.27
C TYR A 53 13.77 -12.13 -21.66
N VAL A 54 15.01 -11.64 -21.77
CA VAL A 54 15.63 -11.32 -23.06
C VAL A 54 15.81 -12.59 -23.90
N LYS A 55 16.28 -13.69 -23.27
CA LYS A 55 16.45 -14.98 -23.94
C LYS A 55 15.14 -15.63 -24.34
N TRP A 56 14.04 -15.23 -23.70
CA TRP A 56 12.70 -15.69 -24.01
C TRP A 56 12.00 -14.82 -25.07
N GLY A 57 12.65 -13.77 -25.55
CA GLY A 57 12.17 -12.91 -26.63
C GLY A 57 11.30 -11.73 -26.18
N TYR A 58 11.37 -11.33 -24.91
CA TYR A 58 10.68 -10.14 -24.40
C TYR A 58 11.60 -8.93 -24.35
N ASP A 59 11.08 -7.76 -24.73
CA ASP A 59 11.82 -6.50 -24.76
C ASP A 59 12.30 -6.05 -23.37
N ASP A 60 11.47 -6.27 -22.35
CA ASP A 60 11.77 -5.92 -20.97
C ASP A 60 11.04 -6.82 -19.96
N PHE A 61 11.49 -6.76 -18.70
CA PHE A 61 10.93 -7.54 -17.59
C PHE A 61 9.41 -7.36 -17.42
N TYR A 62 8.87 -6.16 -17.60
CA TYR A 62 7.44 -5.88 -17.46
C TYR A 62 6.63 -6.40 -18.64
N SER A 63 7.21 -6.37 -19.85
CA SER A 63 6.62 -7.01 -21.02
C SER A 63 6.44 -8.51 -20.78
N TYR A 64 7.47 -9.21 -20.29
CA TYR A 64 7.35 -10.62 -19.85
C TYR A 64 6.26 -10.83 -18.79
N CYS A 65 6.30 -10.04 -17.71
CA CYS A 65 5.33 -10.17 -16.61
C CYS A 65 3.88 -9.98 -17.10
N SER A 66 3.63 -9.01 -17.97
CA SER A 66 2.28 -8.68 -18.41
C SER A 66 1.73 -9.63 -19.48
N LEU A 67 2.56 -10.04 -20.44
CA LEU A 67 2.15 -10.86 -21.58
C LEU A 67 2.07 -12.35 -21.24
N GLU A 68 3.03 -12.89 -20.47
CA GLU A 68 3.06 -14.33 -20.16
C GLU A 68 2.45 -14.65 -18.80
N LEU A 69 2.80 -13.88 -17.78
CA LEU A 69 2.37 -14.16 -16.40
C LEU A 69 1.06 -13.46 -16.04
N HIS A 70 0.56 -12.56 -16.89
CA HIS A 70 -0.59 -11.70 -16.63
C HIS A 70 -0.47 -10.87 -15.33
N ILE A 71 0.76 -10.50 -14.98
CA ILE A 71 1.09 -9.67 -13.81
C ILE A 71 1.30 -8.23 -14.28
N LYS A 72 0.48 -7.32 -13.76
CA LYS A 72 0.63 -5.87 -14.00
C LYS A 72 1.94 -5.36 -13.39
N ARG A 73 2.57 -4.36 -14.03
CA ARG A 73 3.80 -3.68 -13.56
C ARG A 73 3.78 -3.39 -12.06
N ALA A 74 2.72 -2.72 -11.57
CA ALA A 74 2.59 -2.37 -10.15
C ALA A 74 2.66 -3.57 -9.20
N THR A 75 2.15 -4.74 -9.61
CA THR A 75 2.23 -5.97 -8.81
C THR A 75 3.64 -6.57 -8.86
N ALA A 76 4.29 -6.56 -10.03
CA ALA A 76 5.68 -7.00 -10.17
C ALA A 76 6.65 -6.14 -9.33
N ASP A 77 6.47 -4.83 -9.35
CA ASP A 77 7.25 -3.88 -8.54
C ASP A 77 7.05 -4.16 -7.04
N LYS A 78 5.79 -4.31 -6.62
CA LYS A 78 5.45 -4.63 -5.24
C LYS A 78 6.09 -5.94 -4.77
N LEU A 79 5.94 -7.01 -5.55
CA LEU A 79 6.49 -8.33 -5.20
C LEU A 79 8.01 -8.27 -5.09
N THR A 80 8.67 -7.77 -6.14
CA THR A 80 10.14 -7.74 -6.19
C THR A 80 10.73 -6.79 -5.13
N GLY A 81 10.13 -5.62 -4.91
CA GLY A 81 10.52 -4.67 -3.88
C GLY A 81 10.36 -5.23 -2.47
N SER A 82 9.23 -5.89 -2.20
CA SER A 82 8.96 -6.52 -0.90
C SER A 82 9.94 -7.64 -0.59
N TYR A 83 10.25 -8.50 -1.57
CA TYR A 83 11.23 -9.57 -1.37
C TYR A 83 12.64 -9.02 -1.12
N ILE A 84 13.07 -7.98 -1.84
CA ILE A 84 14.35 -7.31 -1.59
C ILE A 84 14.39 -6.72 -0.18
N ALA A 85 13.31 -6.06 0.26
CA ALA A 85 13.22 -5.51 1.61
C ALA A 85 13.30 -6.61 2.68
N LEU A 86 12.63 -7.75 2.49
CA LEU A 86 12.78 -8.92 3.37
C LEU A 86 14.23 -9.41 3.42
N LYS A 87 14.87 -9.60 2.25
CA LYS A 87 16.24 -10.09 2.17
C LYS A 87 17.23 -9.16 2.88
N ARG A 88 16.99 -7.84 2.83
CA ARG A 88 17.85 -6.82 3.43
C ARG A 88 17.61 -6.64 4.94
N HIS A 89 16.35 -6.52 5.35
CA HIS A 89 16.01 -6.07 6.71
C HIS A 89 15.54 -7.19 7.63
N ALA A 90 15.07 -8.31 7.09
CA ALA A 90 14.56 -9.43 7.86
C ALA A 90 14.85 -10.78 7.18
N PRO A 91 16.11 -11.11 6.87
CA PRO A 91 16.45 -12.33 6.12
C PRO A 91 16.03 -13.62 6.83
N ALA A 92 15.89 -13.60 8.16
CA ALA A 92 15.34 -14.70 8.94
C ALA A 92 13.91 -15.07 8.51
N ILE A 93 13.12 -14.09 8.04
CA ILE A 93 11.74 -14.32 7.56
C ILE A 93 11.71 -15.22 6.33
N LEU A 94 12.72 -15.14 5.46
CA LEU A 94 12.79 -16.01 4.28
C LEU A 94 12.97 -17.49 4.67
N LYS A 95 13.48 -17.75 5.88
CA LYS A 95 13.56 -19.10 6.46
C LYS A 95 12.29 -19.51 7.18
N ARG A 96 11.39 -18.57 7.51
CA ARG A 96 10.12 -18.85 8.19
C ARG A 96 9.25 -19.75 7.34
N ASP A 97 8.50 -20.55 8.06
CA ASP A 97 7.59 -21.51 7.49
C ASP A 97 6.28 -20.90 6.98
N GLY A 98 5.89 -19.72 7.48
CA GLY A 98 4.60 -19.09 7.18
C GLY A 98 3.41 -19.68 7.97
N LEU A 99 3.66 -20.56 8.93
CA LEU A 99 2.66 -21.32 9.69
C LEU A 99 2.81 -21.11 11.20
N THR A 100 3.99 -21.35 11.75
CA THR A 100 4.32 -21.10 13.17
C THR A 100 4.82 -19.68 13.33
N GLU A 101 5.74 -19.31 12.46
CA GLU A 101 6.24 -17.96 12.35
C GLU A 101 5.59 -17.35 11.12
N ARG A 102 4.66 -16.41 11.35
CA ARG A 102 3.93 -15.79 10.27
C ARG A 102 4.90 -15.09 9.33
N ILE A 103 4.70 -15.33 8.04
CA ILE A 103 5.28 -14.50 7.00
C ILE A 103 4.36 -13.27 6.90
N PRO A 104 4.90 -12.05 7.05
CA PRO A 104 4.11 -10.85 6.88
C PRO A 104 3.52 -10.80 5.48
N THR A 105 2.37 -10.14 5.36
CA THR A 105 1.72 -9.99 4.06
C THR A 105 2.59 -9.14 3.14
N CYS A 106 2.53 -9.43 1.84
CA CYS A 106 3.23 -8.63 0.82
C CYS A 106 2.93 -7.13 0.96
N ASP A 107 1.68 -6.76 1.26
CA ASP A 107 1.30 -5.35 1.43
C ASP A 107 1.89 -4.69 2.68
N ALA A 108 2.10 -5.44 3.77
CA ALA A 108 2.75 -4.92 4.97
C ALA A 108 4.25 -4.69 4.74
N VAL A 109 4.92 -5.61 4.04
CA VAL A 109 6.32 -5.47 3.67
C VAL A 109 6.53 -4.36 2.64
N ASP A 110 5.64 -4.25 1.65
CA ASP A 110 5.65 -3.16 0.66
C ASP A 110 5.49 -1.79 1.34
N TYR A 111 4.60 -1.69 2.33
CA TYR A 111 4.43 -0.47 3.12
C TYR A 111 5.73 -0.11 3.86
N PHE A 112 6.37 -1.08 4.52
CA PHE A 112 7.67 -0.90 5.17
C PHE A 112 8.75 -0.44 4.17
N ALA A 113 8.89 -1.12 3.04
CA ALA A 113 9.87 -0.79 2.01
C ALA A 113 9.70 0.65 1.48
N LYS A 114 8.44 1.07 1.26
CA LYS A 114 8.12 2.43 0.81
C LYS A 114 8.35 3.49 1.88
N ALA A 115 8.16 3.17 3.16
CA ALA A 115 8.48 4.07 4.26
C ALA A 115 9.99 4.37 4.30
N LEU A 116 10.83 3.33 4.14
CA LEU A 116 12.29 3.48 4.09
C LEU A 116 12.78 4.26 2.87
N GLN A 117 12.27 3.95 1.67
CA GLN A 117 12.66 4.65 0.43
C GLN A 117 12.32 6.14 0.43
N ARG A 118 11.40 6.58 1.28
CA ARG A 118 11.01 7.99 1.39
C ARG A 118 11.93 8.80 2.31
N GLY A 119 12.64 8.14 3.24
CA GLY A 119 13.72 8.78 3.99
C GLY A 119 14.95 9.09 3.13
N ASP A 120 15.13 8.36 2.01
CA ASP A 120 16.25 8.48 1.07
C ASP A 120 15.96 9.38 -0.15
N ARG A 121 14.82 10.06 -0.24
CA ARG A 121 14.52 10.93 -1.40
C ARG A 121 15.22 12.28 -1.27
N ASP A 122 16.25 12.47 -2.10
CA ASP A 122 17.01 13.71 -2.35
C ASP A 122 16.17 14.93 -2.79
N ASP A 123 14.89 14.75 -3.13
CA ASP A 123 14.02 15.82 -3.67
C ASP A 123 13.28 16.62 -2.59
N ALA A 124 13.44 16.28 -1.30
CA ALA A 124 12.89 17.06 -0.20
C ALA A 124 13.91 18.14 0.20
N ILE A 125 13.45 19.40 0.30
CA ILE A 125 14.26 20.57 0.71
C ILE A 125 14.97 20.36 2.05
N GLU A 126 14.52 19.38 2.86
CA GLU A 126 15.27 18.81 3.96
C GLU A 126 15.18 17.28 3.93
N PRO A 127 16.29 16.54 4.14
CA PRO A 127 16.24 15.10 4.36
C PRO A 127 15.40 14.87 5.61
N ARG A 128 14.15 14.44 5.41
CA ARG A 128 13.25 14.13 6.51
C ARG A 128 13.73 12.81 7.10
N ALA A 129 14.73 12.89 7.97
CA ALA A 129 15.19 11.79 8.78
C ALA A 129 13.98 11.33 9.60
N VAL A 130 13.33 10.26 9.14
CA VAL A 130 12.40 9.54 9.99
C VAL A 130 13.22 9.09 11.19
N ASP A 131 12.73 9.41 12.38
CA ASP A 131 13.34 8.98 13.62
C ASP A 131 13.63 7.46 13.56
N GLU A 132 14.86 7.09 13.86
CA GLU A 132 15.32 5.70 13.79
C GLU A 132 14.47 4.81 14.71
N ASP A 133 14.00 5.35 15.83
CA ASP A 133 13.10 4.68 16.76
C ASP A 133 11.75 4.33 16.10
N VAL A 134 11.21 5.22 15.27
CA VAL A 134 9.95 4.99 14.54
C VAL A 134 10.15 3.94 13.45
N VAL A 135 11.31 3.93 12.80
CA VAL A 135 11.66 2.91 11.81
C VAL A 135 11.79 1.54 12.46
N ASP A 136 12.40 1.46 13.64
CA ASP A 136 12.54 0.22 14.40
C ASP A 136 11.20 -0.28 14.96
N GLU A 137 10.33 0.63 15.41
CA GLU A 137 8.96 0.29 15.81
C GLU A 137 8.16 -0.26 14.62
N LEU A 138 8.25 0.37 13.44
CA LEU A 138 7.62 -0.14 12.22
C LEU A 138 8.19 -1.50 11.83
N ARG A 139 9.51 -1.67 11.91
CA ARG A 139 10.19 -2.94 11.65
C ARG A 139 9.64 -4.05 12.55
N HIS A 140 9.54 -3.78 13.86
CA HIS A 140 8.99 -4.72 14.84
C HIS A 140 7.53 -5.07 14.54
N ALA A 141 6.68 -4.08 14.27
CA ALA A 141 5.28 -4.29 13.94
C ALA A 141 5.08 -5.14 12.67
N VAL A 142 5.92 -4.95 11.65
CA VAL A 142 5.84 -5.69 10.39
C VAL A 142 6.39 -7.11 10.55
N PHE A 143 7.58 -7.26 11.15
CA PHE A 143 8.36 -8.49 11.10
C PHE A 143 8.18 -9.39 12.32
N GLU A 144 7.90 -8.83 13.50
CA GLU A 144 7.72 -9.61 14.73
C GLU A 144 6.24 -9.79 15.07
N GLU A 145 5.45 -8.70 15.05
CA GLU A 145 4.01 -8.76 15.34
C GLU A 145 3.20 -9.33 14.15
N GLY A 146 3.70 -9.14 12.92
CA GLY A 146 2.98 -9.54 11.70
C GLY A 146 1.70 -8.74 11.49
N ALA A 147 1.71 -7.45 11.86
CA ALA A 147 0.55 -6.57 11.81
C ALA A 147 0.03 -6.37 10.36
N PRO A 148 -1.29 -6.34 10.15
CA PRO A 148 -1.86 -6.09 8.82
C PRO A 148 -1.60 -4.64 8.38
N VAL A 149 -1.47 -4.43 7.06
CA VAL A 149 -1.18 -3.11 6.47
C VAL A 149 -2.16 -2.01 6.87
N THR A 150 -3.42 -2.36 7.15
CA THR A 150 -4.45 -1.40 7.59
C THR A 150 -4.17 -0.85 8.98
N GLU A 151 -3.63 -1.69 9.88
CA GLU A 151 -3.23 -1.30 11.23
C GLU A 151 -1.93 -0.49 11.18
N LEU A 152 -0.94 -0.96 10.41
CA LEU A 152 0.31 -0.24 10.18
C LEU A 152 0.04 1.18 9.67
N ARG A 153 -0.83 1.34 8.67
CA ARG A 153 -1.22 2.66 8.16
C ARG A 153 -1.85 3.54 9.24
N LYS A 154 -2.68 3.00 10.12
CA LYS A 154 -3.30 3.79 11.20
C LYS A 154 -2.27 4.26 12.23
N ARG A 155 -1.36 3.37 12.64
CA ARG A 155 -0.33 3.64 13.64
C ARG A 155 0.74 4.59 13.12
N PHE A 156 1.19 4.37 11.89
CA PHE A 156 2.41 4.99 11.37
C PHE A 156 2.18 6.10 10.34
N ASN A 157 1.07 6.15 9.60
CA ASN A 157 0.84 7.27 8.67
C ASN A 157 0.84 8.64 9.35
N PRO A 158 0.31 8.84 10.57
CA PRO A 158 0.41 10.15 11.22
C PRO A 158 1.86 10.63 11.41
N VAL A 159 2.80 9.70 11.57
CA VAL A 159 4.21 9.97 11.82
C VAL A 159 5.00 10.10 10.52
N PHE A 160 4.78 9.22 9.55
CA PHE A 160 5.43 9.29 8.22
C PHE A 160 4.81 10.33 7.29
N HIS A 161 3.53 10.65 7.50
CA HIS A 161 2.73 11.58 6.72
C HIS A 161 1.94 12.51 7.63
N PRO A 162 2.63 13.30 8.48
CA PRO A 162 1.95 14.33 9.24
C PRO A 162 1.28 15.24 8.22
N LYS A 163 -0.01 15.50 8.45
CA LYS A 163 -0.74 16.45 7.63
C LYS A 163 0.02 17.77 7.68
N PRO A 164 0.33 18.40 6.53
CA PRO A 164 0.93 19.72 6.56
C PRO A 164 0.03 20.66 7.35
N GLU A 165 0.63 21.63 8.04
CA GLU A 165 -0.14 22.63 8.77
C GLU A 165 -1.18 23.25 7.83
N GLY A 166 -2.42 23.36 8.32
CA GLY A 166 -3.54 23.88 7.53
C GLY A 166 -4.17 22.92 6.53
N ALA A 167 -3.71 21.67 6.41
CA ALA A 167 -4.33 20.69 5.51
C ALA A 167 -5.82 20.46 5.81
N GLU A 168 -6.20 20.45 7.09
CA GLU A 168 -7.62 20.29 7.49
C GLU A 168 -8.46 21.49 7.06
N GLN A 169 -7.94 22.71 7.26
CA GLN A 169 -8.60 23.94 6.84
C GLN A 169 -8.74 24.01 5.32
N ILE A 170 -7.70 23.62 4.58
CA ILE A 170 -7.74 23.52 3.12
C ILE A 170 -8.81 22.51 2.66
N GLU A 171 -8.92 21.37 3.34
CA GLU A 171 -9.89 20.33 3.00
C GLU A 171 -11.33 20.74 3.34
N GLU A 172 -11.54 21.45 4.46
CA GLU A 172 -12.82 22.04 4.83
C GLU A 172 -13.31 23.05 3.78
N ILE A 173 -12.43 23.94 3.31
CA ILE A 173 -12.74 24.91 2.26
C ILE A 173 -13.12 24.19 0.96
N ARG A 174 -12.36 23.18 0.53
CA ARG A 174 -12.66 22.38 -0.66
C ARG A 174 -13.99 21.64 -0.55
N ARG A 175 -14.29 21.10 0.63
CA ARG A 175 -15.56 20.43 0.92
C ARG A 175 -16.73 21.41 0.81
N ALA A 176 -16.60 22.61 1.38
CA ALA A 176 -17.60 23.67 1.26
C ALA A 176 -17.85 24.05 -0.21
N MET A 177 -16.79 24.24 -1.02
CA MET A 177 -16.91 24.53 -2.45
C MET A 177 -17.63 23.41 -3.23
N THR A 178 -17.34 22.14 -2.89
CA THR A 178 -17.98 21.00 -3.55
C THR A 178 -19.45 20.90 -3.19
N THR A 179 -19.81 21.16 -1.93
CA THR A 179 -21.21 21.20 -1.48
C THR A 179 -21.98 22.35 -2.11
N ALA A 180 -21.39 23.55 -2.24
CA ALA A 180 -22.02 24.68 -2.91
C ALA A 180 -22.38 24.35 -4.37
N ARG A 181 -21.42 23.82 -5.15
CA ARG A 181 -21.67 23.37 -6.53
C ARG A 181 -22.74 22.30 -6.65
N ARG A 182 -22.78 21.38 -5.67
CA ARG A 182 -23.80 20.33 -5.64
C ARG A 182 -25.18 20.93 -5.36
N LEU A 183 -25.28 21.93 -4.48
CA LEU A 183 -26.53 22.61 -4.18
C LEU A 183 -27.04 23.43 -5.38
N GLU A 184 -26.16 24.15 -6.08
CA GLU A 184 -26.49 24.87 -7.33
C GLU A 184 -27.19 23.93 -8.32
N LYS A 185 -26.54 22.80 -8.62
CA LYS A 185 -27.07 21.79 -9.54
C LYS A 185 -28.43 21.24 -9.08
N LEU A 186 -28.59 20.95 -7.79
CA LEU A 186 -29.86 20.44 -7.25
C LEU A 186 -30.97 21.49 -7.36
N ILE A 187 -30.67 22.78 -7.17
CA ILE A 187 -31.65 23.85 -7.31
C ILE A 187 -32.11 24.01 -8.76
N GLU A 188 -31.19 23.89 -9.73
CA GLU A 188 -31.51 23.95 -11.15
C GLU A 188 -32.39 22.78 -11.64
N GLU A 189 -32.28 21.61 -11.00
CA GLU A 189 -33.03 20.40 -11.34
C GLU A 189 -34.46 20.35 -10.74
N ILE A 190 -34.79 21.23 -9.78
CA ILE A 190 -36.11 21.21 -9.11
C ILE A 190 -37.09 22.16 -9.80
N ASP A 191 -38.10 21.57 -10.43
CA ASP A 191 -39.23 22.31 -10.99
C ASP A 191 -40.16 22.89 -9.91
N GLY A 192 -40.81 24.02 -10.22
CA GLY A 192 -41.84 24.64 -9.37
C GLY A 192 -41.31 25.56 -8.26
N LEU A 193 -39.99 25.79 -8.19
CA LEU A 193 -39.41 26.79 -7.29
C LEU A 193 -39.70 28.22 -7.75
N HIS A 194 -39.86 29.13 -6.77
CA HIS A 194 -40.07 30.55 -7.05
C HIS A 194 -38.82 31.16 -7.70
N ARG A 195 -38.93 31.58 -8.97
CA ARG A 195 -37.81 32.03 -9.80
C ARG A 195 -36.92 33.12 -9.16
N PRO A 196 -37.47 34.18 -8.55
CA PRO A 196 -36.65 35.17 -7.84
C PRO A 196 -35.82 34.58 -6.69
N THR A 197 -36.37 33.61 -5.96
CA THR A 197 -35.68 32.95 -4.85
C THR A 197 -34.56 32.05 -5.36
N VAL A 198 -34.81 31.30 -6.44
CA VAL A 198 -33.78 30.48 -7.11
C VAL A 198 -32.62 31.36 -7.57
N ARG A 199 -32.92 32.43 -8.29
CA ARG A 199 -31.90 33.36 -8.79
C ARG A 199 -31.06 33.95 -7.66
N ALA A 200 -31.69 34.50 -6.62
CA ALA A 200 -30.97 35.08 -5.48
C ALA A 200 -30.11 34.03 -4.74
N THR A 201 -30.56 32.78 -4.68
CA THR A 201 -29.80 31.68 -4.06
C THR A 201 -28.60 31.29 -4.90
N LEU A 202 -28.75 31.16 -6.22
CA LEU A 202 -27.65 30.87 -7.13
C LEU A 202 -26.61 32.00 -7.13
N ASP A 203 -27.05 33.26 -7.17
CA ASP A 203 -26.16 34.44 -7.07
C ASP A 203 -25.37 34.41 -5.74
N SER A 204 -26.02 34.03 -4.63
CA SER A 204 -25.37 33.91 -3.32
C SER A 204 -24.38 32.74 -3.24
N LEU A 205 -24.67 31.62 -3.89
CA LEU A 205 -23.78 30.46 -3.95
C LEU A 205 -22.56 30.73 -4.83
N GLU A 206 -22.74 31.47 -5.93
CA GLU A 206 -21.64 31.93 -6.77
C GLU A 206 -20.69 32.83 -5.98
N ALA A 207 -21.22 33.86 -5.30
CA ALA A 207 -20.43 34.74 -4.43
C ALA A 207 -19.70 33.97 -3.32
N LEU A 208 -20.38 33.03 -2.64
CA LEU A 208 -19.75 32.17 -1.63
C LEU A 208 -18.59 31.35 -2.21
N ARG A 209 -18.73 30.86 -3.45
CA ARG A 209 -17.69 30.05 -4.10
C ARG A 209 -16.47 30.90 -4.48
N GLU A 210 -16.67 32.17 -4.86
CA GLU A 210 -15.58 33.14 -5.06
C GLU A 210 -14.85 33.39 -3.73
N ASP A 211 -15.59 33.70 -2.66
CA ASP A 211 -15.02 33.90 -1.32
C ASP A 211 -14.22 32.69 -0.83
N LEU A 212 -14.75 31.48 -1.03
CA LEU A 212 -14.06 30.23 -0.68
C LEU A 212 -12.82 29.99 -1.54
N THR A 213 -12.82 30.41 -2.81
CA THR A 213 -11.65 30.33 -3.68
C THR A 213 -10.55 31.27 -3.19
N ASP A 214 -10.89 32.51 -2.88
CA ASP A 214 -9.95 33.49 -2.31
C ASP A 214 -9.44 33.07 -0.94
N LEU A 215 -10.32 32.50 -0.11
CA LEU A 215 -9.92 31.93 1.19
C LEU A 215 -8.97 30.75 1.01
N LEU A 216 -9.21 29.86 0.04
CA LEU A 216 -8.33 28.73 -0.27
C LEU A 216 -6.93 29.21 -0.66
N GLU A 217 -6.83 30.19 -1.56
CA GLU A 217 -5.53 30.73 -1.99
C GLU A 217 -4.79 31.45 -0.86
N ARG A 218 -5.48 32.25 -0.03
CA ARG A 218 -4.90 32.87 1.17
C ARG A 218 -4.42 31.85 2.19
N THR A 219 -5.20 30.78 2.39
CA THR A 219 -4.87 29.69 3.33
C THR A 219 -3.62 28.96 2.85
N LYS A 220 -3.58 28.55 1.58
CA LYS A 220 -2.37 27.97 0.96
C LYS A 220 -1.15 28.88 1.11
N ALA A 221 -1.28 30.17 0.80
CA ALA A 221 -0.19 31.13 0.89
C ALA A 221 0.29 31.38 2.32
N THR A 222 -0.58 31.19 3.32
CA THR A 222 -0.21 31.31 4.74
C THR A 222 0.61 30.11 5.19
N PHE A 223 0.18 28.90 4.85
CA PHE A 223 0.91 27.68 5.21
C PHE A 223 2.18 27.46 4.39
N ALA A 224 2.23 27.94 3.14
CA ALA A 224 3.45 27.94 2.33
C ALA A 224 4.54 28.92 2.80
N ARG A 225 4.21 29.87 3.69
CA ARG A 225 5.17 30.80 4.30
C ARG A 225 5.63 30.37 5.69
N THR A 226 4.95 29.38 6.28
CA THR A 226 5.14 28.96 7.68
C THR A 226 5.82 27.60 7.78
N GLY A 227 5.72 26.75 6.75
CA GLY A 227 6.50 25.52 6.57
C GLY A 227 7.61 25.69 5.55
#